data_AF-A0A7K3NNV0-F1
#
_entry.id   AF-A0A7K3NNV0-F1
#
_cell.length_a   1.000
_cell.length_b   1.000
_cell.length_c   1.000
_cell.angle_alpha   90.00
_cell.angle_beta   90.00
_cell.angle_gamma   90.00
#
_symmetry.space_group_name_H-M   'P 1'
#
loop_
_entity.id
_entity.type
_entity.pdbx_description
1 polymer ?
#
loop_
_entity_poly.entity_id
_entity_poly.type
_entity_poly.pdbx_seq_one_letter_code
_entity_poly.pdbx_strand_id
1 'polypeptide(L)'
;MRNELTESARPGTSPANRPPRRGAMLRLLALGAAMAVCLAVTPGLGLAQEDYSFIGIDDAKQVPLFITRLQKAVADGDKQAVAKLVSYPLMVVIAGKDVELDGEAAFVKHYDQIMTEALKKSVLGQSLKPEDVFVNKQGVMVGDSGQIWVLPDGDALRISEIREP
;
A
#
# COMPACT_ATOMS: atom_id res chain seq x y z
N MET A 1 11.99 59.21 33.34
CA MET A 1 10.95 59.41 34.37
C MET A 1 10.54 58.05 34.90
N ARG A 2 10.77 57.81 36.21
CA ARG A 2 10.02 56.97 37.17
C ARG A 2 9.77 55.50 36.81
N ASN A 3 10.44 54.56 37.51
CA ASN A 3 9.99 53.89 38.77
C ASN A 3 8.94 52.80 38.46
N GLU A 4 8.93 51.58 39.00
CA GLU A 4 9.58 50.96 40.15
C GLU A 4 9.10 49.49 40.30
N LEU A 5 9.92 48.62 40.93
CA LEU A 5 9.55 47.54 41.89
C LEU A 5 8.74 46.32 41.38
N THR A 6 8.88 45.06 41.82
CA THR A 6 9.65 44.33 42.85
C THR A 6 9.35 42.84 42.59
N GLU A 7 10.32 41.95 42.42
CA GLU A 7 10.96 41.13 43.46
C GLU A 7 10.01 40.58 44.54
N SER A 8 9.85 39.25 44.60
CA SER A 8 9.82 38.52 45.87
C SER A 8 9.92 37.01 45.63
N ALA A 9 10.87 36.41 46.32
CA ALA A 9 11.20 35.00 46.32
C ALA A 9 10.95 34.39 47.72
N ARG A 10 10.79 33.06 47.74
CA ARG A 10 10.99 32.09 48.87
C ARG A 10 9.85 32.03 49.93
N PRO A 11 9.88 31.10 50.91
CA PRO A 11 10.48 29.74 51.01
C PRO A 11 9.46 28.68 51.50
N GLY A 12 9.88 27.40 51.62
CA GLY A 12 9.06 26.31 52.16
C GLY A 12 9.00 26.21 53.68
N THR A 13 8.14 25.33 54.19
CA THR A 13 8.25 24.62 55.49
C THR A 13 7.29 23.43 55.53
N SER A 14 7.81 22.25 55.85
CA SER A 14 7.05 21.10 56.31
C SER A 14 6.71 21.26 57.80
N PRO A 15 5.59 20.69 58.28
CA PRO A 15 5.66 20.02 59.57
C PRO A 15 5.02 18.63 59.53
N ALA A 16 5.76 17.67 60.11
CA ALA A 16 5.27 16.38 60.53
C ALA A 16 4.39 16.53 61.78
N ASN A 17 3.22 15.87 61.82
CA ASN A 17 2.58 15.50 63.09
C ASN A 17 1.68 14.25 62.95
N ARG A 18 1.91 13.26 63.81
CA ARG A 18 1.13 12.04 64.14
C ARG A 18 1.25 11.91 65.67
N PRO A 19 0.41 11.20 66.46
CA PRO A 19 -0.60 10.14 66.18
C PRO A 19 -1.86 10.31 67.12
N PRO A 20 -2.58 9.32 67.71
CA PRO A 20 -2.74 7.87 67.48
C PRO A 20 -4.20 7.29 67.54
N ARG A 21 -4.32 6.03 67.09
CA ARG A 21 -5.02 4.86 67.71
C ARG A 21 -6.57 4.70 67.72
N ARG A 22 -6.94 3.52 67.17
CA ARG A 22 -7.92 2.50 67.63
C ARG A 22 -9.37 2.58 67.14
N GLY A 23 -9.78 1.51 66.47
CA GLY A 23 -11.19 1.17 66.22
C GLY A 23 -11.29 0.01 65.23
N ALA A 24 -11.58 -1.19 65.73
CA ALA A 24 -11.84 -2.37 64.94
C ALA A 24 -13.26 -2.37 64.35
N MET A 25 -13.47 -3.27 63.39
CA MET A 25 -14.75 -3.88 62.94
C MET A 25 -15.63 -3.17 61.89
N LEU A 26 -15.60 -3.77 60.68
CA LEU A 26 -16.69 -4.50 60.02
C LEU A 26 -17.80 -3.73 59.26
N ARG A 27 -18.02 -4.20 58.02
CA ARG A 27 -19.20 -4.06 57.11
C ARG A 27 -19.25 -2.72 56.35
N LEU A 28 -19.55 -2.62 55.05
CA LEU A 28 -20.37 -3.41 54.14
C LEU A 28 -19.79 -3.39 52.71
N LEU A 29 -20.10 -4.43 51.92
CA LEU A 29 -20.08 -4.39 50.46
C LEU A 29 -20.99 -3.27 49.91
N ALA A 30 -20.50 -2.50 48.94
CA ALA A 30 -21.29 -1.92 47.85
C ALA A 30 -20.31 -1.67 46.68
N LEU A 31 -20.16 -2.63 45.77
CA LEU A 31 -20.88 -2.71 44.49
C LEU A 31 -20.49 -1.60 43.50
N GLY A 32 -19.54 -1.95 42.62
CA GLY A 32 -19.61 -1.70 41.18
C GLY A 32 -19.67 -0.26 40.68
N ALA A 33 -18.54 0.23 40.17
CA ALA A 33 -18.53 1.09 38.99
C ALA A 33 -17.29 0.75 38.15
N ALA A 34 -17.33 -0.40 37.49
CA ALA A 34 -16.44 -0.64 36.36
C ALA A 34 -16.89 0.32 35.24
N MET A 35 -16.16 1.42 35.05
CA MET A 35 -16.19 2.12 33.76
C MET A 35 -15.65 1.15 32.72
N ALA A 36 -16.56 0.44 32.06
CA ALA A 36 -16.27 -0.15 30.78
C ALA A 36 -15.96 1.01 29.83
N VAL A 37 -14.68 1.22 29.56
CA VAL A 37 -14.27 1.94 28.36
C VAL A 37 -14.77 1.06 27.21
N CYS A 38 -15.92 1.39 26.66
CA CYS A 38 -16.29 0.90 25.33
C CYS A 38 -15.25 1.48 24.37
N LEU A 39 -14.20 0.72 24.08
CA LEU A 39 -13.58 0.83 22.77
C LEU A 39 -14.70 0.45 21.80
N ALA A 40 -15.37 1.45 21.25
CA ALA A 40 -16.04 1.28 19.99
C ALA A 40 -14.93 0.87 19.02
N VAL A 41 -14.82 -0.43 18.76
CA VAL A 41 -14.21 -0.91 17.53
C VAL A 41 -15.08 -0.31 16.45
N THR A 42 -14.66 0.83 15.91
CA THR A 42 -15.17 1.28 14.62
C THR A 42 -14.81 0.17 13.65
N PRO A 43 -15.78 -0.59 13.10
CA PRO A 43 -15.47 -1.37 11.91
C PRO A 43 -14.86 -0.37 10.93
N GLY A 44 -13.68 -0.73 10.41
CA GLY A 44 -12.83 0.16 9.65
C GLY A 44 -13.63 0.96 8.64
N LEU A 45 -13.21 2.21 8.41
CA LEU A 45 -13.69 3.01 7.29
C LEU A 45 -13.87 2.07 6.11
N GLY A 46 -15.13 1.89 5.68
CA GLY A 46 -15.42 1.27 4.41
C GLY A 46 -14.87 2.17 3.34
N LEU A 47 -13.57 2.06 3.08
CA LEU A 47 -13.02 2.41 1.79
C LEU A 47 -13.77 1.49 0.84
N ALA A 48 -14.54 2.09 -0.07
CA ALA A 48 -15.20 1.32 -1.12
C ALA A 48 -14.15 0.37 -1.70
N GLN A 49 -14.39 -0.94 -1.53
CA GLN A 49 -13.52 -1.93 -2.13
C GLN A 49 -13.73 -1.76 -3.64
N GLU A 50 -12.66 -1.46 -4.37
CA GLU A 50 -12.72 -1.38 -5.82
C GLU A 50 -13.34 -2.65 -6.40
N ASP A 51 -14.23 -2.50 -7.37
CA ASP A 51 -14.88 -3.62 -8.04
C ASP A 51 -14.33 -3.74 -9.47
N TYR A 52 -13.46 -4.73 -9.65
CA TYR A 52 -12.85 -5.07 -10.93
C TYR A 52 -13.41 -6.39 -11.49
N SER A 53 -14.53 -6.88 -10.95
CA SER A 53 -15.14 -8.15 -11.38
C SER A 53 -15.59 -8.13 -12.85
N PHE A 54 -15.87 -6.96 -13.41
CA PHE A 54 -16.24 -6.79 -14.82
C PHE A 54 -15.11 -7.15 -15.81
N ILE A 55 -13.86 -7.26 -15.34
CA ILE A 55 -12.72 -7.78 -16.09
C ILE A 55 -12.18 -9.10 -15.49
N GLY A 56 -12.92 -9.75 -14.59
CA GLY A 56 -12.55 -11.04 -14.00
C GLY A 56 -11.57 -10.95 -12.83
N ILE A 57 -11.46 -9.79 -12.16
CA ILE A 57 -10.66 -9.63 -10.95
C ILE A 57 -11.59 -9.61 -9.73
N ASP A 58 -11.71 -10.76 -9.06
CA ASP A 58 -12.63 -10.92 -7.92
C ASP A 58 -12.10 -10.31 -6.61
N ASP A 59 -10.77 -10.23 -6.44
CA ASP A 59 -10.13 -9.57 -5.31
C ASP A 59 -9.31 -8.38 -5.79
N ALA A 60 -9.82 -7.17 -5.58
CA ALA A 60 -9.14 -5.95 -5.97
C ALA A 60 -7.75 -5.77 -5.32
N LYS A 61 -7.43 -6.47 -4.22
CA LYS A 61 -6.09 -6.45 -3.62
C LYS A 61 -5.03 -7.07 -4.54
N GLN A 62 -5.44 -7.90 -5.50
CA GLN A 62 -4.51 -8.48 -6.47
C GLN A 62 -3.81 -7.41 -7.31
N VAL A 63 -4.49 -6.29 -7.60
CA VAL A 63 -3.95 -5.20 -8.43
C VAL A 63 -2.72 -4.51 -7.79
N PRO A 64 -2.80 -3.91 -6.58
CA PRO A 64 -1.64 -3.30 -5.97
C PRO A 64 -0.54 -4.34 -5.63
N LEU A 65 -0.91 -5.59 -5.33
CA LEU A 65 0.07 -6.67 -5.14
C LEU A 65 0.83 -6.99 -6.43
N PHE A 66 0.14 -7.04 -7.57
CA PHE A 66 0.76 -7.24 -8.87
C PHE A 66 1.70 -6.07 -9.22
N ILE A 67 1.22 -4.83 -9.10
CA ILE A 67 2.04 -3.63 -9.39
C ILE A 67 3.30 -3.63 -8.53
N THR A 68 3.18 -3.94 -7.23
CA THR A 68 4.34 -4.03 -6.32
C THR A 68 5.35 -5.08 -6.76
N ARG A 69 4.89 -6.28 -7.19
CA ARG A 69 5.79 -7.35 -7.67
C ARG A 69 6.51 -6.93 -8.94
N LEU A 70 5.79 -6.31 -9.87
CA LEU A 70 6.35 -5.81 -11.12
C LEU A 70 7.38 -4.70 -10.87
N GLN A 71 7.04 -3.71 -10.03
CA GLN A 71 7.96 -2.63 -9.64
C GLN A 71 9.23 -3.18 -9.00
N LYS A 72 9.11 -4.14 -8.08
CA LYS A 72 10.27 -4.79 -7.47
C LYS A 72 11.15 -5.48 -8.51
N ALA A 73 10.57 -6.30 -9.38
CA ALA A 73 11.33 -7.02 -10.40
C ALA A 73 12.06 -6.06 -11.36
N VAL A 74 11.39 -4.97 -11.76
CA VAL A 74 11.98 -3.93 -12.62
C VAL A 74 13.09 -3.17 -11.89
N ALA A 75 12.88 -2.78 -10.63
CA ALA A 75 13.88 -2.06 -9.83
C ALA A 75 15.14 -2.89 -9.58
N ASP A 76 14.97 -4.19 -9.34
CA ASP A 76 16.07 -5.13 -9.11
C ASP A 76 16.78 -5.55 -10.42
N GLY A 77 16.22 -5.19 -11.59
CA GLY A 77 16.71 -5.63 -12.90
C GLY A 77 16.52 -7.14 -13.15
N ASP A 78 15.59 -7.77 -12.43
CA ASP A 78 15.32 -9.21 -12.52
C ASP A 78 14.42 -9.52 -13.71
N LYS A 79 15.07 -9.73 -14.87
CA LYS A 79 14.42 -10.03 -16.15
C LYS A 79 13.55 -11.29 -16.08
N GLN A 80 14.00 -12.30 -15.34
CA GLN A 80 13.30 -13.56 -15.16
C GLN A 80 12.04 -13.37 -14.31
N ALA A 81 12.09 -12.55 -13.26
CA ALA A 81 10.92 -12.22 -12.47
C ALA A 81 9.88 -11.44 -13.27
N VAL A 82 10.29 -10.48 -14.11
CA VAL A 82 9.35 -9.78 -15.00
C VAL A 82 8.73 -10.75 -16.01
N ALA A 83 9.53 -11.64 -16.62
CA ALA A 83 9.03 -12.62 -17.58
C ALA A 83 7.92 -13.52 -17.01
N LYS A 84 8.01 -13.90 -15.72
CA LYS A 84 6.98 -14.70 -15.03
C LYS A 84 5.65 -13.97 -14.81
N LEU A 85 5.68 -12.64 -14.88
CA LEU A 85 4.50 -11.79 -14.78
C LEU A 85 3.83 -11.55 -16.14
N VAL A 86 4.33 -12.14 -17.22
CA VAL A 86 3.80 -12.00 -18.58
C VAL A 86 2.96 -13.22 -18.93
N SER A 87 1.84 -12.99 -19.61
CA SER A 87 1.05 -14.04 -20.26
C SER A 87 1.57 -14.25 -21.67
N TYR A 88 1.69 -15.51 -22.08
CA TYR A 88 2.26 -15.91 -23.36
C TYR A 88 1.23 -16.68 -24.21
N PRO A 89 1.28 -16.57 -25.56
CA PRO A 89 2.23 -15.76 -26.34
C PRO A 89 1.98 -14.25 -26.19
N LEU A 90 3.05 -13.46 -26.22
CA LEU A 90 2.99 -11.99 -26.12
C LEU A 90 3.44 -11.36 -27.44
N MET A 91 2.58 -10.55 -28.04
CA MET A 91 2.94 -9.70 -29.17
C MET A 91 3.58 -8.41 -28.69
N VAL A 92 4.77 -8.09 -29.21
CA VAL A 92 5.50 -6.84 -28.92
C VAL A 92 6.03 -6.22 -30.21
N VAL A 93 6.29 -4.91 -30.17
CA VAL A 93 7.03 -4.23 -31.24
C VAL A 93 8.50 -4.16 -30.85
N ILE A 94 9.39 -4.69 -31.70
CA ILE A 94 10.83 -4.61 -31.52
C ILE A 94 11.43 -4.03 -32.80
N ALA A 95 12.04 -2.84 -32.68
CA ALA A 95 12.65 -2.13 -33.81
C ALA A 95 11.65 -1.93 -34.98
N GLY A 96 10.41 -1.54 -34.66
CA GLY A 96 9.35 -1.27 -35.62
C GLY A 96 8.74 -2.50 -36.30
N LYS A 97 8.94 -3.70 -35.74
CA LYS A 97 8.34 -4.94 -36.24
C LYS A 97 7.60 -5.67 -35.14
N ASP A 98 6.44 -6.21 -35.48
CA ASP A 98 5.71 -7.12 -34.60
C ASP A 98 6.48 -8.43 -34.44
N VAL A 99 6.70 -8.84 -33.20
CA VAL A 99 7.38 -10.06 -32.81
C VAL A 99 6.51 -10.79 -31.79
N GLU A 100 6.17 -12.04 -32.08
CA GLU A 100 5.53 -12.95 -31.13
C GLU A 100 6.58 -13.58 -30.22
N LEU A 101 6.35 -13.54 -28.92
CA LEU A 101 7.18 -14.18 -27.92
C LEU A 101 6.41 -15.35 -27.31
N ASP A 102 6.87 -16.57 -27.54
CA ASP A 102 6.17 -17.79 -27.08
C ASP A 102 6.38 -18.11 -25.59
N GLY A 103 7.27 -17.39 -24.90
CA GLY A 103 7.58 -17.70 -23.51
C GLY A 103 8.66 -16.85 -22.88
N GLU A 104 8.93 -17.16 -21.60
CA GLU A 104 9.85 -16.41 -20.74
C GLU A 104 11.25 -16.27 -21.34
N ALA A 105 11.79 -17.33 -21.95
CA ALA A 105 13.13 -17.31 -22.53
C ALA A 105 13.24 -16.31 -23.70
N ALA A 106 12.20 -16.21 -24.54
CA ALA A 106 12.16 -15.26 -25.65
C ALA A 106 12.05 -13.83 -25.12
N PHE A 107 11.20 -13.61 -24.11
CA PHE A 107 11.07 -12.30 -23.47
C PHE A 107 12.38 -11.83 -22.81
N VAL A 108 13.05 -12.70 -22.04
CA VAL A 108 14.33 -12.35 -21.40
C VAL A 108 15.40 -11.99 -22.44
N LYS A 109 15.45 -12.71 -23.56
CA LYS A 109 16.38 -12.42 -24.67
C LYS A 109 16.16 -11.02 -25.27
N HIS A 110 14.91 -10.58 -25.37
CA HIS A 110 14.54 -9.29 -25.94
C HIS A 110 14.25 -8.20 -24.89
N TYR A 111 14.49 -8.49 -23.61
CA TYR A 111 14.04 -7.67 -22.48
C TYR A 111 14.40 -6.20 -22.62
N ASP A 112 15.65 -5.87 -22.94
CA ASP A 112 16.09 -4.46 -22.98
C ASP A 112 15.50 -3.69 -24.17
N GLN A 113 14.99 -4.39 -25.18
CA GLN A 113 14.29 -3.80 -26.33
C GLN A 113 12.81 -3.56 -26.01
N ILE A 114 12.21 -4.39 -25.16
CA ILE A 114 10.80 -4.33 -24.73
C ILE A 114 10.65 -3.37 -23.54
N MET A 115 11.38 -3.64 -22.46
CA MET A 115 11.43 -2.86 -21.22
C MET A 115 12.45 -1.73 -21.34
N THR A 116 12.18 -0.80 -22.24
CA THR A 116 13.01 0.40 -22.46
C THR A 116 13.14 1.24 -21.18
N GLU A 117 14.13 2.13 -21.12
CA GLU A 117 14.30 3.03 -19.98
C GLU A 117 13.04 3.87 -19.67
N ALA A 118 12.32 4.30 -20.71
CA ALA A 118 11.08 5.04 -20.55
C ALA A 118 10.00 4.16 -19.90
N LEU A 119 9.84 2.92 -20.39
CA LEU A 119 8.84 1.99 -19.86
C LEU A 119 9.14 1.57 -18.43
N LYS A 120 10.42 1.32 -18.10
CA LYS A 120 10.84 1.02 -16.73
C LYS A 120 10.53 2.17 -15.78
N LYS A 121 10.81 3.42 -16.18
CA LYS A 121 10.47 4.61 -15.38
C LYS A 121 8.95 4.75 -15.18
N SER A 122 8.17 4.51 -16.23
CA SER A 122 6.71 4.52 -16.18
C SER A 122 6.18 3.51 -15.14
N VAL A 123 6.64 2.26 -15.19
CA VAL A 123 6.29 1.22 -14.20
C VAL A 123 6.67 1.62 -12.78
N LEU A 124 7.91 2.09 -12.58
CA LEU A 124 8.41 2.49 -11.26
C LEU A 124 7.71 3.73 -10.70
N GLY A 125 7.14 4.57 -11.58
CA GLY A 125 6.37 5.75 -11.20
C GLY A 125 4.89 5.49 -10.90
N GLN A 126 4.37 4.30 -11.24
CA GLN A 126 2.96 3.97 -11.02
C GLN A 126 2.59 4.07 -9.53
N SER A 127 1.56 4.86 -9.23
CA SER A 127 0.99 4.95 -7.89
C SER A 127 0.25 3.66 -7.51
N LEU A 128 0.35 3.27 -6.25
CA LEU A 128 -0.38 2.13 -5.67
C LEU A 128 -1.75 2.54 -5.10
N LYS A 129 -2.09 3.83 -5.12
CA LYS A 129 -3.37 4.30 -4.63
C LYS A 129 -4.47 3.87 -5.60
N PRO A 130 -5.58 3.28 -5.12
CA PRO A 130 -6.67 2.82 -5.98
C PRO A 130 -7.17 3.89 -6.96
N GLU A 131 -7.30 5.14 -6.50
CA GLU A 131 -7.78 6.27 -7.30
C GLU A 131 -6.84 6.68 -8.45
N ASP A 132 -5.57 6.28 -8.39
CA ASP A 132 -4.56 6.55 -9.42
C ASP A 132 -4.34 5.36 -10.37
N VAL A 133 -5.04 4.24 -10.14
CA VAL A 133 -4.96 3.05 -11.01
C VAL A 133 -6.06 3.12 -12.04
N PHE A 134 -5.68 3.25 -13.30
CA PHE A 134 -6.63 3.27 -14.39
C PHE A 134 -7.03 1.86 -14.80
N VAL A 135 -8.34 1.57 -14.72
CA VAL A 135 -8.92 0.28 -15.09
C VAL A 135 -10.08 0.49 -16.05
N ASN A 136 -10.11 -0.26 -17.15
CA ASN A 136 -11.23 -0.29 -18.07
C ASN A 136 -11.41 -1.71 -18.64
N LYS A 137 -12.22 -1.87 -19.69
CA LYS A 137 -12.47 -3.19 -20.33
C LYS A 137 -11.22 -3.85 -20.95
N GLN A 138 -10.16 -3.09 -21.21
CA GLN A 138 -8.87 -3.62 -21.69
C GLN A 138 -8.03 -4.22 -20.55
N GLY A 139 -8.39 -3.95 -19.30
CA GLY A 139 -7.69 -4.44 -18.12
C GLY A 139 -7.21 -3.31 -17.21
N VAL A 140 -6.23 -3.63 -16.38
CA VAL A 140 -5.52 -2.68 -15.52
C VAL A 140 -4.34 -2.11 -16.31
N MET A 141 -4.29 -0.79 -16.42
CA MET A 141 -3.16 -0.08 -17.01
C MET A 141 -2.07 0.11 -15.97
N VAL A 142 -0.82 -0.19 -16.32
CA VAL A 142 0.34 0.06 -15.46
C VAL A 142 1.28 1.06 -16.11
N GLY A 143 1.63 2.10 -15.37
CA GLY A 143 2.43 3.21 -15.86
C GLY A 143 1.56 4.40 -16.29
N ASP A 144 2.22 5.51 -16.60
CA ASP A 144 1.61 6.80 -16.91
C ASP A 144 1.16 6.97 -18.36
N SER A 145 1.64 6.12 -19.28
CA SER A 145 1.50 6.35 -20.71
C SER A 145 0.73 5.27 -21.49
N GLY A 146 0.14 4.26 -20.82
CA GLY A 146 -0.81 3.32 -21.42
C GLY A 146 -0.23 2.19 -22.27
N GLN A 147 1.05 1.89 -22.11
CA GLN A 147 1.74 0.84 -22.86
C GLN A 147 1.54 -0.55 -22.28
N ILE A 148 1.37 -0.67 -20.95
CA ILE A 148 1.28 -1.98 -20.27
C ILE A 148 -0.16 -2.21 -19.83
N TRP A 149 -0.73 -3.31 -20.30
CA TRP A 149 -2.04 -3.79 -19.86
C TRP A 149 -1.93 -5.14 -19.18
N VAL A 150 -2.70 -5.28 -18.10
CA VAL A 150 -2.71 -6.44 -17.23
C VAL A 150 -4.12 -6.99 -17.16
N LEU A 151 -4.24 -8.30 -17.37
CA LEU A 151 -5.49 -9.04 -17.31
C LEU A 151 -5.34 -10.28 -16.42
N PRO A 152 -6.44 -10.85 -15.92
CA PRO A 152 -6.42 -12.19 -15.35
C PRO A 152 -5.94 -13.23 -16.36
N ASP A 153 -5.07 -14.12 -15.91
CA ASP A 153 -4.63 -15.32 -16.60
C ASP A 153 -4.64 -16.48 -15.59
N GLY A 154 -5.76 -17.21 -15.58
CA GLY A 154 -6.09 -18.15 -14.49
C GLY A 154 -6.32 -17.40 -13.17
N ASP A 155 -5.65 -17.86 -12.11
CA ASP A 155 -5.77 -17.29 -10.76
C ASP A 155 -4.81 -16.11 -10.49
N ALA A 156 -4.11 -15.62 -11.52
CA ALA A 156 -3.09 -14.58 -11.38
C ALA A 156 -3.30 -13.44 -12.37
N LEU A 157 -2.87 -12.24 -12.00
CA LEU A 157 -2.73 -11.14 -12.95
C LEU A 157 -1.43 -11.26 -13.72
N ARG A 158 -1.49 -11.01 -15.03
CA ARG A 158 -0.33 -11.00 -15.93
C ARG A 158 -0.40 -9.88 -16.95
N ILE A 159 0.78 -9.42 -17.37
CA ILE A 159 0.94 -8.53 -18.52
C ILE A 159 0.47 -9.28 -19.76
N SER A 160 -0.57 -8.79 -20.39
CA SER A 160 -1.13 -9.33 -21.63
C SER A 160 -0.75 -8.49 -22.84
N GLU A 161 -0.31 -7.24 -22.63
CA GLU A 161 0.04 -6.33 -23.70
C GLU A 161 1.17 -5.38 -23.29
N ILE A 162 2.12 -5.17 -24.20
CA ILE A 162 3.16 -4.14 -24.11
C ILE A 162 3.23 -3.41 -25.46
N ARG A 163 2.93 -2.11 -25.47
CA ARG A 163 3.03 -1.26 -26.66
C ARG A 163 4.30 -0.42 -26.64
N GLU A 164 4.81 -0.06 -27.81
CA GLU A 164 5.80 1.03 -27.89
C GLU A 164 5.12 2.36 -27.50
N PRO A 165 5.84 3.29 -26.84
CA PRO A 165 5.35 4.63 -26.56
C PRO A 165 5.15 5.49 -27.82
#